data_AF-A0A2N1QAB4-F1
#
_entry.id   AF-A0A2N1QAB4-F1
#
_cell.length_a   1.000
_cell.length_b   1.000
_cell.length_c   1.000
_cell.angle_alpha   90.00
_cell.angle_beta   90.00
_cell.angle_gamma   90.00
#
_symmetry.space_group_name_H-M   'P 1'
#
loop_
_entity.id
_entity.type
_entity.pdbx_description
1 polymer ?
#
loop_
_entity_poly.entity_id
_entity_poly.type
_entity_poly.pdbx_seq_one_letter_code
_entity_poly.pdbx_strand_id
1 'polypeptide(L)'
;MTILISTLSEGVFISLFSVMIVFMILGIIAFIIQSLQYIFKKPEKPEIIKKPYVKPFELADITDDNMLVAGLVASIDYFEETKENVRILSIKEIN
;
A
#
# COMPACT_ATOMS: atom_id res chain seq x y z
N MET A 1 -16.71 -19.67 57.87
CA MET A 1 -16.43 -20.40 56.61
C MET A 1 -16.95 -19.65 55.39
N THR A 2 -18.16 -19.10 55.43
CA THR A 2 -18.80 -18.35 54.32
C THR A 2 -17.99 -17.13 53.83
N ILE A 3 -17.37 -16.38 54.75
CA ILE A 3 -16.57 -15.16 54.42
C ILE A 3 -15.25 -15.51 53.70
N LEU A 4 -14.64 -16.66 54.03
CA LEU A 4 -13.43 -17.14 53.35
C LEU A 4 -13.75 -17.60 51.93
N ILE A 5 -14.91 -18.23 51.73
CA ILE A 5 -15.35 -18.68 50.40
C ILE A 5 -15.71 -17.49 49.51
N SER A 6 -16.35 -16.45 50.05
CA SER A 6 -16.68 -15.25 49.27
C SER A 6 -15.45 -14.46 48.83
N THR A 7 -14.48 -14.26 49.73
CA THR A 7 -13.23 -13.54 49.42
C THR A 7 -12.35 -14.32 48.42
N LEU A 8 -12.29 -15.65 48.55
CA LEU A 8 -11.61 -16.51 47.58
C LEU A 8 -12.28 -16.42 46.19
N SER A 9 -13.61 -16.53 46.14
CA SER A 9 -14.38 -16.43 44.90
C SER A 9 -14.14 -15.08 44.22
N GLU A 10 -14.20 -13.99 44.97
CA GLU A 10 -14.01 -12.63 44.45
C GLU A 10 -12.59 -12.43 43.90
N GLY A 11 -11.57 -12.92 44.60
CA GLY A 11 -10.18 -12.90 44.11
C GLY A 11 -9.97 -13.68 42.81
N VAL A 12 -10.61 -14.85 42.68
CA VAL A 12 -10.57 -15.66 41.44
C VAL A 12 -11.28 -14.92 40.29
N PHE A 13 -12.42 -14.29 40.55
CA PHE A 13 -13.13 -13.49 39.57
C PHE A 13 -12.30 -12.29 39.09
N ILE A 14 -11.69 -11.52 40.01
CA ILE A 14 -10.82 -10.40 39.66
C ILE A 14 -9.62 -10.86 38.82
N SER A 15 -8.97 -11.96 39.22
CA SER A 15 -7.81 -12.49 38.50
C SER A 15 -8.17 -12.92 37.08
N LEU A 16 -9.29 -13.63 36.92
CA LEU A 16 -9.75 -14.08 35.60
C LEU A 16 -10.14 -12.90 34.71
N PHE A 17 -10.82 -11.89 35.26
CA PHE A 17 -11.15 -10.66 34.52
C PHE A 17 -9.90 -9.88 34.08
N SER A 18 -8.89 -9.80 34.94
CA SER A 18 -7.63 -9.13 34.62
C SER A 18 -6.94 -9.80 33.42
N VAL A 19 -6.84 -11.13 33.42
CA VAL A 19 -6.25 -11.89 32.31
C VAL A 19 -7.07 -11.69 31.03
N MET A 20 -8.40 -11.73 31.12
CA MET A 20 -9.30 -11.52 29.99
C MET A 20 -9.12 -10.14 29.35
N ILE A 21 -8.97 -9.09 30.15
CA ILE A 21 -8.75 -7.72 29.65
C ILE A 21 -7.41 -7.60 28.92
N VAL A 22 -6.36 -8.25 29.42
CA VAL A 22 -5.05 -8.26 28.74
C VAL A 22 -5.14 -8.91 27.36
N PHE A 23 -5.84 -10.05 27.25
CA PHE A 23 -6.12 -10.68 25.96
C PHE A 23 -6.94 -9.78 25.04
N MET A 24 -7.92 -9.07 25.58
CA MET A 24 -8.72 -8.15 24.79
C MET A 24 -7.87 -7.00 24.22
N ILE A 25 -6.97 -6.43 25.02
CA ILE A 25 -6.05 -5.36 24.58
C ILE A 25 -5.10 -5.88 23.48
N LEU A 26 -4.49 -7.05 23.68
CA LEU A 26 -3.64 -7.69 22.67
C LEU A 26 -4.41 -7.95 21.36
N GLY A 27 -5.67 -8.41 21.47
CA GLY A 27 -6.56 -8.62 20.34
C GLY A 27 -6.85 -7.33 19.58
N ILE A 28 -7.15 -6.23 20.29
CA ILE A 28 -7.39 -4.92 19.68
C ILE A 28 -6.13 -4.42 18.97
N ILE A 29 -4.95 -4.54 19.59
CA ILE A 29 -3.68 -4.13 18.97
C ILE A 29 -3.43 -4.92 17.68
N ALA A 30 -3.61 -6.25 17.72
CA ALA A 30 -3.45 -7.09 16.54
C ALA A 30 -4.47 -6.74 15.44
N PHE A 31 -5.72 -6.46 15.82
CA PHE A 31 -6.77 -6.06 14.90
C PHE A 31 -6.46 -4.72 14.22
N ILE A 32 -5.95 -3.73 14.97
CA ILE A 32 -5.52 -2.44 14.42
C ILE A 32 -4.39 -2.63 13.42
N ILE A 33 -3.38 -3.45 13.76
CA ILE A 33 -2.25 -3.75 12.85
C ILE A 33 -2.75 -4.43 11.57
N GLN A 34 -3.66 -5.40 11.69
CA GLN A 34 -4.20 -6.12 10.54
C GLN A 34 -5.08 -5.23 9.66
N SER A 35 -5.92 -4.39 10.27
CA SER A 35 -6.72 -3.39 9.57
C SER A 35 -5.84 -2.38 8.85
N LEU A 36 -4.70 -2.00 9.45
CA LEU A 36 -3.74 -1.10 8.83
C LEU A 36 -3.02 -1.76 7.65
N GLN A 37 -2.55 -3.01 7.78
CA GLN A 37 -1.96 -3.78 6.68
C GLN A 37 -2.96 -4.08 5.55
N TYR A 38 -4.26 -4.05 5.82
CA TYR A 38 -5.28 -4.18 4.79
C TYR A 38 -5.40 -2.90 3.94
N ILE A 39 -5.21 -1.73 4.54
CA ILE A 39 -5.27 -0.42 3.86
C ILE A 39 -3.94 -0.12 3.17
N PHE A 40 -2.82 -0.39 3.85
CA PHE A 40 -1.50 -0.38 3.23
C PHE A 40 -1.32 -1.69 2.47
N LYS A 41 -1.85 -1.74 1.24
CA LYS A 41 -1.43 -2.75 0.25
C LYS A 41 0.08 -2.87 0.37
N LYS A 42 0.55 -3.99 0.93
CA LYS A 42 1.96 -4.40 0.85
C LYS A 42 2.34 -4.12 -0.60
N PRO A 43 3.39 -3.32 -0.90
CA PRO A 43 3.99 -3.47 -2.21
C PRO A 43 4.31 -4.96 -2.26
N GLU A 44 3.63 -5.69 -3.15
CA GLU A 44 4.08 -7.01 -3.55
C GLU A 44 5.58 -6.84 -3.69
N LYS A 45 6.36 -7.60 -2.92
CA LYS A 45 7.76 -7.80 -3.27
C LYS A 45 7.67 -8.14 -4.75
N PRO A 46 8.19 -7.30 -5.66
CA PRO A 46 8.09 -7.64 -7.05
C PRO A 46 8.79 -8.98 -7.16
N GLU A 47 8.01 -10.03 -7.43
CA GLU A 47 8.57 -11.19 -8.07
C GLU A 47 9.41 -10.60 -9.20
N ILE A 48 10.68 -10.99 -9.24
CA ILE A 48 11.63 -10.52 -10.24
C ILE A 48 11.20 -11.17 -11.55
N ILE A 49 10.04 -10.75 -12.07
CA ILE A 49 9.72 -10.80 -13.47
C ILE A 49 10.81 -9.92 -14.05
N LYS A 50 11.77 -10.56 -14.73
CA LYS A 50 12.73 -9.88 -15.59
C LYS A 50 11.92 -9.14 -16.66
N LYS A 51 11.36 -7.99 -16.31
CA LYS A 51 10.90 -7.01 -17.29
C LYS A 51 12.16 -6.66 -18.09
N PRO A 52 12.15 -6.74 -19.43
CA PRO A 52 13.26 -6.23 -20.20
C PRO A 52 13.52 -4.80 -19.70
N TYR A 53 14.78 -4.49 -19.43
CA TYR A 53 15.19 -3.14 -19.05
C TYR A 53 14.82 -2.23 -20.22
N VAL A 54 13.66 -1.58 -20.13
CA VAL A 54 13.27 -0.52 -21.06
C VAL A 54 13.95 0.73 -20.52
N LYS A 55 14.97 1.20 -21.24
CA LYS A 55 15.64 2.46 -20.94
C LYS A 55 14.55 3.53 -20.76
N PRO A 56 14.53 4.29 -19.65
CA PRO A 56 13.63 5.42 -19.51
C PRO A 56 13.84 6.36 -20.69
N PHE A 57 12.76 6.78 -21.33
CA PHE A 57 12.83 7.76 -22.41
C PHE A 57 13.38 9.08 -21.86
N GLU A 58 14.54 9.48 -22.36
CA GLU A 58 15.22 10.73 -21.98
C GLU A 58 15.06 11.77 -23.08
N LEU A 59 15.19 13.05 -22.75
CA LEU A 59 15.11 14.13 -23.75
C LEU A 59 16.20 14.00 -24.83
N ALA A 60 17.30 13.31 -24.53
CA ALA A 60 18.35 13.00 -25.51
C ALA A 60 17.91 12.01 -26.59
N ASP A 61 16.82 11.27 -26.37
CA ASP A 61 16.24 10.34 -27.34
C ASP A 61 15.27 11.05 -28.32
N ILE A 62 15.06 12.37 -28.18
CA ILE A 62 14.28 13.20 -29.10
C ILE A 62 15.23 13.77 -30.16
N THR A 63 15.15 13.23 -31.37
CA THR A 63 16.02 13.64 -32.49
C THR A 63 15.47 14.79 -33.31
N ASP A 64 14.13 14.91 -33.37
CA ASP A 64 13.44 15.79 -34.31
C ASP A 64 12.36 16.63 -33.63
N ASP A 65 12.15 17.84 -34.15
CA ASP A 65 11.12 18.76 -33.66
C ASP A 65 9.72 18.16 -33.76
N ASN A 66 9.45 17.37 -34.80
CA ASN A 66 8.18 16.66 -34.97
C ASN A 66 7.94 15.62 -33.87
N MET A 67 8.99 14.94 -33.43
CA MET A 67 8.94 13.93 -32.37
C MET A 67 8.67 14.59 -31.01
N LEU A 68 9.23 15.78 -30.77
CA LEU A 68 8.95 16.59 -29.58
C LEU A 68 7.48 17.02 -29.52
N VAL A 69 6.97 17.58 -30.63
CA VAL A 69 5.58 18.05 -30.73
C VAL A 69 4.60 16.88 -30.53
N ALA A 70 4.86 15.74 -31.16
CA ALA A 70 4.03 14.54 -30.99
C ALA A 70 3.99 14.07 -29.52
N GLY A 71 5.14 14.05 -28.85
CA GLY A 71 5.23 13.69 -27.43
C GLY A 71 4.42 14.64 -26.53
N LEU A 72 4.55 15.96 -26.76
CA LEU A 72 3.82 16.97 -25.99
C LEU A 72 2.31 16.86 -26.20
N VAL A 73 1.86 16.79 -27.46
CA VAL A 73 0.43 16.68 -27.77
C VAL A 73 -0.16 15.41 -27.17
N ALA A 74 0.51 14.27 -27.33
CA ALA A 74 0.06 13.00 -26.75
C ALA A 74 0.02 13.05 -25.21
N SER A 75 0.96 13.74 -24.57
CA SER A 75 0.95 13.90 -23.11
C SER A 75 -0.23 14.75 -22.63
N ILE A 76 -0.59 15.79 -23.38
CA ILE A 76 -1.71 16.67 -23.02
C ILE A 76 -3.04 15.93 -23.22
N ASP A 77 -3.23 15.27 -24.36
CA ASP A 77 -4.45 14.54 -24.69
C ASP A 77 -4.73 13.42 -23.68
N TYR A 78 -3.71 12.60 -23.38
CA TYR A 78 -3.84 11.51 -22.43
C TYR A 78 -4.00 12.00 -20.97
N PHE A 79 -3.39 13.16 -20.64
CA PHE A 79 -3.62 13.81 -19.34
C PHE A 79 -5.06 14.32 -19.22
N GLU A 80 -5.65 14.85 -20.30
CA GLU A 80 -7.02 15.34 -20.28
C GLU A 80 -8.03 14.20 -20.04
N GLU A 81 -7.78 13.02 -20.62
CA GLU A 81 -8.61 11.83 -20.41
C GLU A 81 -8.47 11.24 -19.00
N THR A 82 -7.23 11.08 -18.52
CA THR A 82 -6.96 10.35 -17.27
C THR A 82 -6.93 11.25 -16.03
N LYS A 83 -6.60 12.54 -16.17
CA LYS A 83 -6.36 13.51 -15.09
C LYS A 83 -5.31 13.06 -14.06
N GLU A 84 -4.43 12.15 -14.44
CA GLU A 84 -3.36 11.61 -13.62
C GLU A 84 -1.98 11.97 -14.20
N ASN A 85 -0.91 11.76 -13.43
CA ASN A 85 0.44 12.05 -13.90
C ASN A 85 0.86 11.07 -15.01
N VAL A 86 1.00 11.57 -16.23
CA VAL A 86 1.38 10.78 -17.41
C VAL A 86 2.89 10.86 -17.67
N ARG A 87 3.47 9.75 -18.17
CA ARG A 87 4.88 9.70 -18.60
C ARG A 87 4.98 8.97 -19.93
N ILE A 88 5.70 9.57 -20.86
CA ILE A 88 5.99 8.99 -22.17
C ILE A 88 7.04 7.88 -22.01
N LEU A 89 6.74 6.68 -22.51
CA LEU A 89 7.64 5.51 -22.41
C LEU A 89 8.49 5.31 -23.67
N SER A 90 7.95 5.61 -24.84
CA SER A 90 8.63 5.47 -26.13
C SER A 90 7.89 6.29 -27.18
N ILE A 91 8.62 6.92 -28.09
CA ILE A 91 8.07 7.52 -29.31
C ILE A 91 8.77 6.83 -30.48
N LYS A 92 8.00 6.39 -31.48
CA LYS A 92 8.52 5.73 -32.68
C LYS A 92 7.93 6.40 -33.90
N GLU A 93 8.79 6.90 -34.78
CA GLU A 93 8.39 7.38 -36.10
C GLU A 93 8.00 6.19 -36.99
N ILE A 94 6.91 6.35 -37.74
CA ILE A 94 6.45 5.40 -38.75
C ILE A 94 6.56 6.11 -40.10
N ASN A 95 7.35 5.53 -41.01
CA ASN A 95 7.52 5.97 -42.39
C ASN A 95 6.55 5.21 -43.31
#